data_AF-A0A0S4XK65-F1
#
_entry.id   AF-A0A0S4XK65-F1
#
_cell.length_a   1.000
_cell.length_b   1.000
_cell.length_c   1.000
_cell.angle_alpha   90.00
_cell.angle_beta   90.00
_cell.angle_gamma   90.00
#
_symmetry.space_group_name_H-M   'P 1'
#
loop_
_entity.id
_entity.type
_entity.pdbx_description
1 polymer ?
#
loop_
_entity_poly.entity_id
_entity_poly.type
_entity_poly.pdbx_seq_one_letter_code
_entity_poly.pdbx_strand_id
1 'polypeptide(L)'
;MFCPGFPADCLETLEEIAMEGQSTFRVAGGKDFHYIPCLNDSEPWIAGLADIAQAHLQGWPLALPHPHVLEASRTRAQSKGAAA
;
A
#
# COMPACT_ATOMS: atom_id res chain seq x y z
N MET A 1 -6.60 -6.86 -13.33
CA MET A 1 -7.24 -5.98 -12.35
C MET A 1 -6.80 -6.42 -10.96
N PHE A 2 -6.43 -5.49 -10.09
CA PHE A 2 -6.02 -5.76 -8.71
C PHE A 2 -6.34 -4.54 -7.83
N CYS A 3 -6.45 -4.74 -6.52
CA CYS A 3 -6.91 -3.74 -5.57
C CYS A 3 -5.81 -3.40 -4.55
N PRO A 4 -4.81 -2.55 -4.87
CA PRO A 4 -3.66 -2.31 -4.01
C PRO A 4 -4.00 -1.66 -2.65
N GLY A 5 -5.15 -1.00 -2.55
CA GLY A 5 -5.65 -0.43 -1.31
C GLY A 5 -6.30 -1.44 -0.36
N PHE A 6 -6.49 -2.69 -0.79
CA PHE A 6 -7.23 -3.70 -0.04
C PHE A 6 -6.36 -4.95 0.15
N PRO A 7 -5.86 -5.21 1.37
CA PRO A 7 -5.11 -6.43 1.64
C PRO A 7 -6.00 -7.67 1.72
N ALA A 8 -7.31 -7.51 1.95
CA ALA A 8 -8.29 -8.59 2.05
C ALA A 8 -9.51 -8.29 1.18
N ASP A 9 -10.19 -9.35 0.74
CA ASP A 9 -11.40 -9.23 -0.07
C ASP A 9 -12.57 -8.63 0.75
N CYS A 10 -13.28 -7.71 0.12
CA CYS A 10 -14.48 -7.05 0.57
C CYS A 10 -15.46 -6.85 -0.61
N LEU A 11 -16.59 -6.17 -0.35
CA LEU A 11 -17.63 -5.93 -1.36
C LEU A 11 -17.07 -5.24 -2.61
N GLU A 12 -16.28 -4.19 -2.39
CA GLU A 12 -15.65 -3.39 -3.43
C GLU A 12 -14.73 -4.24 -4.31
N THR A 13 -13.97 -5.16 -3.71
CA THR A 13 -13.01 -5.98 -4.47
C THR A 13 -13.68 -7.09 -5.28
N LEU A 14 -14.71 -7.73 -4.72
CA LEU A 14 -15.34 -8.90 -5.33
C LEU A 14 -16.47 -8.51 -6.28
N GLU A 15 -17.38 -7.65 -5.84
CA GLU A 15 -18.56 -7.31 -6.61
C GLU A 15 -18.23 -6.18 -7.59
N GLU A 16 -17.83 -5.02 -7.08
CA GLU A 16 -17.64 -3.83 -7.92
C GLU A 16 -16.45 -4.01 -8.88
N ILE A 17 -15.30 -4.48 -8.38
CA ILE A 17 -14.08 -4.56 -9.19
C ILE A 17 -14.01 -5.86 -10.01
N ALA A 18 -14.21 -7.02 -9.38
CA ALA A 18 -14.01 -8.29 -10.07
C ALA A 18 -15.20 -8.66 -10.98
N MET A 19 -16.44 -8.48 -10.52
CA MET A 19 -17.63 -8.86 -11.28
C MET A 19 -18.13 -7.74 -12.21
N GLU A 20 -18.47 -6.57 -11.66
CA GLU A 20 -18.99 -5.45 -12.47
C GLU A 20 -17.92 -4.87 -13.39
N GLY A 21 -16.68 -4.75 -12.92
CA GLY A 21 -15.52 -4.37 -13.73
C GLY A 21 -15.27 -5.34 -14.88
N GLN A 22 -15.37 -6.66 -14.66
CA GLN A 22 -15.27 -7.64 -15.75
C GLN A 22 -16.41 -7.49 -16.75
N SER A 23 -17.65 -7.36 -16.28
CA SER A 23 -18.83 -7.15 -17.14
C SER A 23 -18.64 -5.91 -18.03
N THR A 24 -18.26 -4.78 -17.43
CA THR A 24 -17.99 -3.53 -18.15
C THR A 24 -16.89 -3.70 -19.19
N PHE A 25 -15.79 -4.38 -18.85
CA PHE A 25 -14.69 -4.65 -19.77
C PHE A 25 -15.14 -5.51 -20.97
N ARG A 26 -15.98 -6.52 -20.74
CA ARG A 26 -16.53 -7.38 -21.80
C ARG A 26 -17.46 -6.62 -22.74
N VAL A 27 -18.36 -5.81 -22.20
CA VAL A 27 -19.28 -4.96 -22.99
C VAL A 27 -18.49 -3.97 -23.85
N ALA A 28 -17.36 -3.45 -23.36
CA ALA A 28 -16.47 -2.58 -24.12
C ALA A 28 -15.64 -3.30 -25.21
N GLY A 29 -15.84 -4.61 -25.43
CA GLY A 29 -15.13 -5.40 -26.45
C GLY A 29 -13.84 -6.08 -25.95
N GLY A 30 -13.59 -6.05 -24.64
CA GLY A 30 -12.46 -6.72 -24.01
C GLY A 30 -12.54 -8.25 -24.09
N LYS A 31 -11.39 -8.89 -24.34
CA LYS A 31 -11.30 -10.34 -24.58
C LYS A 31 -10.81 -11.16 -23.39
N ASP A 32 -9.87 -10.65 -22.61
CA ASP A 32 -9.29 -11.39 -21.50
C ASP A 32 -9.24 -10.48 -20.28
N PHE A 33 -9.95 -10.89 -19.23
CA PHE A 33 -9.99 -10.18 -17.96
C PHE A 33 -9.44 -11.09 -16.90
N HIS A 34 -8.37 -10.65 -16.25
CA HIS A 34 -7.74 -11.37 -15.15
C HIS A 34 -7.87 -10.53 -13.88
N TYR A 35 -8.49 -11.11 -12.87
CA TYR A 35 -8.52 -10.58 -11.52
C TYR A 35 -7.40 -11.22 -10.69
N ILE A 36 -6.66 -10.41 -9.94
CA ILE A 36 -5.68 -10.87 -8.97
C ILE A 36 -6.35 -10.79 -7.59
N PRO A 37 -6.53 -11.92 -6.88
CA PRO A 37 -7.11 -11.92 -5.54
C PRO A 37 -6.32 -11.04 -4.56
N CYS A 38 -7.01 -10.51 -3.56
CA CYS A 38 -6.35 -9.86 -2.43
C CYS A 38 -5.45 -10.85 -1.67
N LEU A 39 -4.56 -10.32 -0.82
CA LEU A 39 -3.59 -11.12 -0.08
C LEU A 39 -4.28 -12.05 0.95
N ASN A 40 -5.41 -11.63 1.52
CA ASN A 40 -6.22 -12.40 2.45
C ASN A 40 -5.36 -13.02 3.58
N ASP A 41 -5.35 -14.34 3.68
CA ASP A 41 -4.62 -15.15 4.67
C ASP A 41 -3.23 -15.60 4.19
N SER A 42 -2.70 -15.00 3.12
CA SER A 42 -1.35 -15.27 2.59
C SER A 42 -0.28 -15.20 3.68
N GLU A 43 0.45 -16.31 3.86
CA GLU A 43 1.52 -16.42 4.87
C GLU A 43 2.61 -15.33 4.73
N PRO A 44 3.16 -15.05 3.52
CA PRO A 44 4.12 -13.97 3.36
C PRO A 44 3.58 -12.59 3.75
N TRP A 45 2.29 -12.33 3.51
CA TRP A 45 1.67 -11.07 3.88
C TRP A 45 1.54 -10.93 5.40
N ILE A 46 1.02 -11.96 6.07
CA ILE A 46 0.87 -11.98 7.52
C ILE A 46 2.24 -11.85 8.21
N ALA A 47 3.25 -12.57 7.71
CA ALA A 47 4.62 -12.47 8.22
C ALA A 47 5.19 -11.05 8.07
N GLY A 48 5.06 -10.45 6.88
CA GLY A 48 5.52 -9.07 6.66
C GLY A 48 4.79 -8.04 7.52
N LEU A 49 3.48 -8.20 7.72
CA LEU A 49 2.71 -7.35 8.64
C LEU A 49 3.18 -7.51 10.09
N ALA A 50 3.48 -8.74 10.51
CA ALA A 50 4.02 -9.01 11.84
C ALA A 50 5.39 -8.33 12.04
N ASP A 51 6.27 -8.37 11.04
CA ASP A 51 7.58 -7.70 11.08
C ASP A 51 7.43 -6.18 11.24
N ILE A 52 6.52 -5.57 10.46
CA ILE A 52 6.20 -4.13 10.57
C ILE A 52 5.68 -3.81 11.97
N ALA A 53 4.71 -4.59 12.47
CA ALA A 53 4.16 -4.38 13.80
C ALA A 53 5.25 -4.49 14.88
N GLN A 54 6.11 -5.53 14.82
CA GLN A 54 7.20 -5.70 15.76
C GLN A 54 8.18 -4.52 15.74
N ALA A 55 8.53 -3.98 14.58
CA ALA A 55 9.39 -2.80 14.46
C ALA A 55 8.75 -1.57 15.14
N HIS A 56 7.44 -1.38 14.97
CA HIS A 56 6.72 -0.22 15.48
C HIS A 56 6.20 -0.35 16.92
N LEU A 57 6.17 -1.55 17.49
CA LEU A 57 5.81 -1.80 18.88
C LEU A 57 6.96 -1.51 19.88
N GLN A 58 8.16 -1.17 19.39
CA GLN A 58 9.34 -0.85 20.21
C GLN A 58 9.29 0.55 20.86
N GLY A 59 8.19 1.28 20.66
CA GLY A 59 8.01 2.64 21.16
C GLY A 59 8.42 3.68 20.12
N TRP A 60 7.64 4.76 20.05
CA TRP A 60 7.86 5.84 19.11
C TRP A 60 8.51 7.02 19.83
N PRO A 61 9.48 7.72 19.21
CA PRO A 61 10.02 8.94 19.79
C PRO A 61 8.92 10.00 19.85
N LEU A 62 8.57 10.42 21.07
CA LEU A 62 7.56 11.46 21.30
C LEU A 62 8.16 12.87 21.35
N ALA A 63 9.49 12.97 21.47
CA ALA A 63 10.19 14.24 21.46
C ALA A 63 10.52 14.68 20.02
N LEU A 64 10.59 16.00 19.81
CA LEU A 64 11.09 16.55 18.56
C LEU A 64 12.54 16.09 18.31
N PRO A 65 12.91 15.77 17.06
CA PRO A 65 14.30 15.45 16.73
C PRO A 65 15.20 16.63 17.08
N HIS A 66 16.42 16.32 17.56
CA HIS A 66 17.41 17.36 17.84
C HIS A 66 17.69 18.21 16.58
N PRO A 67 17.92 19.54 16.68
CA PRO A 67 18.11 20.42 15.52
C PRO A 67 19.09 19.93 14.46
N HIS A 68 20.19 19.29 14.87
CA HIS A 68 21.16 18.67 13.95
C HIS A 68 20.56 17.60 13.02
N VAL A 69 19.58 16.81 13.50
CA VAL A 69 18.89 15.77 12.70
C VAL A 69 17.98 16.43 11.68
N LEU A 70 17.30 17.50 12.08
CA LEU A 70 16.42 18.27 11.20
C LEU A 70 17.21 18.93 10.07
N GLU A 71 18.37 19.51 10.39
CA GLU A 71 19.26 20.10 9.38
C GLU A 71 19.77 19.05 8.40
N ALA A 72 20.25 17.90 8.90
CA ALA A 72 20.67 16.79 8.04
C ALA A 72 19.53 16.28 7.13
N SER A 73 18.29 16.26 7.65
CA SER A 73 17.11 15.91 6.86
C SER A 73 16.81 16.95 5.78
N ARG A 74 16.93 18.24 6.10
CA ARG A 74 16.76 19.34 5.14
C ARG A 74 17.80 19.24 4.02
N THR A 75 19.07 19.07 4.34
CA THR A 75 20.14 18.92 3.33
C THR A 75 19.88 17.73 2.41
N ARG A 76 19.47 16.57 2.95
CA ARG A 76 19.10 15.41 2.12
C ARG A 76 17.93 15.72 1.19
N ALA A 77 16.90 16.42 1.66
CA ALA A 77 15.76 16.79 0.83
C ALA A 77 16.18 17.75 -0.29
N GLN A 78 16.97 18.78 0.02
CA GLN A 78 17.50 19.73 -0.96
C GLN A 78 18.39 19.05 -2.01
N SER A 79 19.23 18.08 -1.61
CA SER A 79 20.02 17.29 -2.57
C SER A 79 19.19 16.45 -3.54
N LYS A 80 17.93 16.18 -3.19
CA LYS A 80 16.95 15.47 -4.02
C LYS A 80 16.01 16.42 -4.78
N GLY A 81 16.28 17.73 -4.76
CA GLY A 81 15.54 18.74 -5.52
C GLY A 81 14.36 19.37 -4.79
N ALA A 82 14.22 19.19 -3.47
CA ALA A 82 13.25 19.96 -2.69
C ALA A 82 13.64 21.45 -2.66
N ALA A 83 12.65 22.34 -2.74
CA ALA A 83 12.87 23.78 -2.62
C ALA A 83 13.51 24.12 -1.27
N ALA A 84 14.37 25.14 -1.27
CA ALA A 84 15.11 25.58 -0.10
C ALA A 84 14.23 26.32 0.91
#